data_AF-A0A952J6T0-F1
#
_entry.id   AF-A0A952J6T0-F1
#
_cell.length_a   1.000
_cell.length_b   1.000
_cell.length_c   1.000
_cell.angle_alpha   90.00
_cell.angle_beta   90.00
_cell.angle_gamma   90.00
#
_symmetry.space_group_name_H-M   'P 1'
#
loop_
_entity.id
_entity.type
_entity.pdbx_description
1 polymer ?
#
loop_
_entity_poly.entity_id
_entity_poly.type
_entity_poly.pdbx_seq_one_letter_code
_entity_poly.pdbx_strand_id
1 'polypeptide(L)'
;MNYFTLFALVILTLILAQDYKRDAGKNKKAKIFHAICLAILVANYAGSFRILSVLIRNFDKARERFSVDVGLVPGQLHFIFYLVHSVLAMAVILLVYQMTRRNDKSRKLMVTILPFLAILEIFSFYRGWIFNGDGFETSAILILSIGFILIGGLTSGIIAVYKSRFMTSFFKINEQRQNFNSSLPQVQQKPD
;
A
#
# COMPACT_ATOMS: atom_id res chain seq x y z
N MET A 1 -14.66 9.27 3.36
CA MET A 1 -14.08 8.22 2.48
C MET A 1 -14.57 8.46 1.06
N ASN A 2 -13.69 8.51 0.06
CA ASN A 2 -14.12 8.80 -1.31
C ASN A 2 -14.78 7.54 -1.97
N TYR A 3 -15.64 7.74 -2.97
CA TYR A 3 -16.35 6.64 -3.64
C TYR A 3 -15.40 5.61 -4.27
N PHE A 4 -14.23 6.04 -4.72
CA PHE A 4 -13.22 5.17 -5.32
C PHE A 4 -12.62 4.20 -4.29
N THR A 5 -12.32 4.66 -3.08
CA THR A 5 -11.85 3.83 -1.97
C THR A 5 -12.90 2.80 -1.59
N LEU A 6 -14.18 3.21 -1.50
CA LEU A 6 -15.27 2.27 -1.22
C LEU A 6 -15.36 1.18 -2.31
N PHE A 7 -15.34 1.59 -3.57
CA PHE A 7 -15.36 0.66 -4.71
C PHE A 7 -14.17 -0.30 -4.69
N ALA A 8 -12.95 0.20 -4.44
CA ALA A 8 -11.75 -0.61 -4.33
C ALA A 8 -11.83 -1.63 -3.17
N LEU A 9 -12.39 -1.24 -2.03
CA LEU A 9 -12.61 -2.15 -0.89
C LEU A 9 -13.64 -3.24 -1.19
N VAL A 10 -14.71 -2.91 -1.93
CA VAL A 10 -15.70 -3.90 -2.39
C VAL A 10 -15.04 -4.91 -3.33
N ILE A 11 -14.28 -4.46 -4.33
CA ILE A 11 -13.53 -5.34 -5.23
C ILE A 11 -12.56 -6.23 -4.45
N LEU A 12 -11.78 -5.63 -3.54
CA LEU A 12 -10.84 -6.37 -2.69
C LEU A 12 -11.56 -7.50 -1.93
N THR A 13 -12.72 -7.19 -1.33
CA THR A 13 -13.51 -8.15 -0.56
C THR A 13 -14.00 -9.30 -1.43
N LEU A 14 -14.51 -9.02 -2.63
CA LEU A 14 -14.96 -10.04 -3.57
C LEU A 14 -13.81 -10.98 -3.98
N ILE A 15 -12.64 -10.42 -4.30
CA ILE A 15 -11.46 -11.21 -4.69
C ILE A 15 -10.98 -12.08 -3.52
N LEU A 16 -10.88 -11.53 -2.31
CA LEU A 16 -10.48 -12.29 -1.13
C LEU A 16 -11.50 -13.39 -0.78
N ALA A 17 -12.79 -13.12 -0.91
CA ALA A 17 -13.83 -14.12 -0.68
C ALA A 17 -13.70 -15.30 -1.66
N GLN A 18 -13.45 -15.03 -2.94
CA GLN A 18 -13.20 -16.06 -3.94
C GLN A 18 -11.91 -16.85 -3.65
N ASP A 19 -10.82 -16.18 -3.30
CA ASP A 19 -9.55 -16.85 -2.97
C ASP A 19 -9.68 -17.72 -1.72
N TYR A 20 -10.34 -17.23 -0.67
CA TYR A 20 -10.46 -17.94 0.61
C TYR A 20 -11.41 -19.12 0.57
N LYS A 21 -12.39 -19.12 -0.35
CA LYS A 21 -13.24 -20.28 -0.63
C LYS A 21 -12.43 -21.45 -1.21
N ARG A 22 -11.37 -21.20 -1.98
CA ARG A 22 -10.54 -22.25 -2.62
C ARG A 22 -9.72 -23.09 -1.63
N ASP A 23 -9.51 -22.62 -0.41
CA ASP A 23 -8.82 -23.34 0.66
C ASP A 23 -9.56 -23.19 2.00
N ALA A 24 -10.89 -23.37 1.96
CA ALA A 24 -11.76 -23.31 3.12
C ALA A 24 -11.19 -24.13 4.30
N GLY A 25 -11.24 -23.55 5.50
CA GLY A 25 -10.77 -24.18 6.73
C GLY A 25 -9.27 -24.07 7.02
N LYS A 26 -8.39 -23.83 6.03
CA LYS A 26 -6.94 -23.69 6.23
C LYS A 26 -6.52 -22.23 6.47
N ASN A 27 -5.46 -22.03 7.27
CA ASN A 27 -4.81 -20.74 7.53
C ASN A 27 -5.73 -19.59 7.96
N LYS A 28 -6.79 -19.86 8.75
CA LYS A 28 -7.78 -18.86 9.17
C LYS A 28 -7.15 -17.58 9.74
N LYS A 29 -6.16 -17.72 10.63
CA LYS A 29 -5.43 -16.59 11.21
C LYS A 29 -4.75 -15.74 10.14
N ALA A 30 -3.99 -16.35 9.22
CA ALA A 30 -3.30 -15.62 8.15
C ALA A 30 -4.28 -14.87 7.25
N LYS A 31 -5.41 -15.50 6.91
CA LYS A 31 -6.48 -14.88 6.11
C LYS A 31 -7.06 -13.61 6.74
N ILE A 32 -7.30 -13.64 8.05
CA ILE A 32 -7.82 -12.48 8.80
C ILE A 32 -6.81 -11.34 8.78
N PHE A 33 -5.56 -11.60 9.20
CA PHE A 33 -4.51 -10.58 9.22
C PHE A 33 -4.21 -10.02 7.82
N HIS A 34 -4.19 -10.89 6.80
CA HIS A 34 -3.99 -10.48 5.41
C HIS A 34 -5.12 -9.56 4.93
N ALA A 35 -6.37 -9.91 5.20
CA ALA A 35 -7.52 -9.08 4.82
C ALA A 35 -7.47 -7.71 5.52
N ILE A 36 -7.15 -7.66 6.82
CA ILE A 36 -7.02 -6.42 7.59
C ILE A 36 -5.90 -5.55 7.00
N CYS A 37 -4.70 -6.10 6.78
CA CYS A 37 -3.58 -5.34 6.24
C CYS A 37 -3.89 -4.81 4.83
N LEU A 38 -4.47 -5.62 3.95
CA LEU A 38 -4.85 -5.16 2.61
C LEU A 38 -5.95 -4.09 2.66
N ALA A 39 -6.95 -4.24 3.53
CA ALA A 39 -8.01 -3.24 3.69
C ALA A 39 -7.44 -1.89 4.17
N ILE A 40 -6.52 -1.89 5.14
CA ILE A 40 -5.83 -0.67 5.60
C ILE A 40 -5.05 -0.04 4.44
N LEU A 41 -4.29 -0.82 3.66
CA LEU A 41 -3.51 -0.30 2.53
C LEU A 41 -4.42 0.29 1.44
N VAL A 42 -5.52 -0.37 1.09
CA VAL A 42 -6.50 0.16 0.12
C VAL A 42 -7.15 1.43 0.65
N ALA A 43 -7.57 1.45 1.92
CA ALA A 43 -8.21 2.60 2.53
C ALA A 43 -7.34 3.87 2.44
N ASN A 44 -6.04 3.72 2.69
CA ASN A 44 -5.09 4.83 2.66
C ASN A 44 -4.67 5.22 1.22
N TYR A 45 -4.42 4.25 0.33
CA TYR A 45 -3.75 4.53 -0.94
C TYR A 45 -4.63 4.45 -2.19
N ALA A 46 -5.90 4.06 -2.11
CA ALA A 46 -6.76 3.94 -3.29
C ALA A 46 -6.90 5.28 -4.06
N GLY A 47 -6.84 6.42 -3.38
CA GLY A 47 -6.90 7.74 -4.01
C GLY A 47 -5.71 8.07 -4.94
N SER A 48 -4.62 7.28 -4.89
CA SER A 48 -3.38 7.53 -5.64
C SER A 48 -3.57 7.60 -7.16
N PHE A 49 -4.47 6.79 -7.74
CA PHE A 49 -4.77 6.87 -9.18
C PHE A 49 -5.33 8.22 -9.59
N ARG A 50 -6.24 8.78 -8.78
CA ARG A 50 -6.80 10.11 -9.03
C ARG A 50 -5.72 11.19 -8.89
N ILE A 51 -4.90 11.08 -7.85
CA ILE A 51 -3.81 12.02 -7.58
C ILE A 51 -2.83 12.05 -8.75
N LEU A 52 -2.35 10.88 -9.17
CA LEU A 52 -1.40 10.78 -10.27
C LEU A 52 -1.99 11.28 -11.61
N SER A 53 -3.26 10.96 -11.87
CA SER A 53 -3.95 11.46 -13.07
C SER A 53 -4.06 12.99 -13.08
N VAL A 54 -4.39 13.60 -11.93
CA VAL A 54 -4.43 15.06 -11.78
C VAL A 54 -3.04 15.66 -11.94
N LEU A 55 -2.01 15.00 -11.39
CA LEU A 55 -0.62 15.44 -11.47
C LEU A 55 -0.12 15.45 -12.91
N ILE A 56 -0.43 14.41 -13.69
CA ILE A 56 -0.05 14.34 -15.11
C ILE A 56 -0.80 15.41 -15.93
N ARG A 57 -2.09 15.62 -15.67
CA ARG A 57 -2.92 16.56 -16.44
C ARG A 57 -2.70 18.03 -16.08
N ASN A 58 -2.31 18.32 -14.84
CA ASN A 58 -2.17 19.69 -14.31
C ASN A 58 -0.82 19.85 -13.61
N PHE A 59 0.25 19.40 -14.25
CA PHE A 59 1.58 19.36 -13.66
C PHE A 59 2.04 20.73 -13.15
N ASP A 60 1.86 21.79 -13.95
CA ASP A 60 2.28 23.14 -13.57
C ASP A 60 1.56 23.64 -12.31
N LYS A 61 0.24 23.44 -12.24
CA LYS A 61 -0.56 23.79 -11.05
C LYS A 61 -0.15 22.97 -9.82
N ALA A 62 0.17 21.68 -10.01
CA ALA A 62 0.67 20.85 -8.93
C ALA A 62 2.04 21.35 -8.46
N ARG A 63 2.95 21.70 -9.38
CA ARG A 63 4.24 22.26 -9.05
C ARG A 63 4.10 23.56 -8.26
N GLU A 64 3.31 24.52 -8.73
CA GLU A 64 3.07 25.79 -8.06
C GLU A 64 2.53 25.59 -6.64
N ARG A 65 1.53 24.70 -6.48
CA ARG A 65 0.93 24.43 -5.18
C ARG A 65 1.88 23.72 -4.21
N PHE A 66 2.67 22.77 -4.70
CA PHE A 66 3.49 21.92 -3.85
C PHE A 66 4.92 22.42 -3.66
N SER A 67 5.39 23.38 -4.47
CA SER A 67 6.73 23.98 -4.40
C SER A 67 6.83 25.18 -3.45
N VAL A 68 5.89 25.30 -2.50
CA VAL A 68 5.89 26.33 -1.45
C VAL A 68 6.61 25.79 -0.22
N ASP A 69 7.42 26.63 0.42
CA ASP A 69 8.09 26.29 1.68
C ASP A 69 7.06 26.08 2.80
N VAL A 70 7.22 24.99 3.55
CA VAL A 70 6.32 24.66 4.67
C VAL A 70 7.14 24.19 5.84
N GLY A 71 7.20 25.04 6.87
CA GLY A 71 7.94 24.78 8.10
C GLY A 71 9.42 24.48 7.82
N LEU A 72 9.89 23.29 8.24
CA LEU A 72 11.30 22.90 8.13
C LEU A 72 11.70 22.36 6.75
N VAL A 73 10.76 22.13 5.84
CA VAL A 73 11.02 21.45 4.57
C VAL A 73 10.85 22.45 3.40
N PRO A 74 11.91 22.66 2.59
CA PRO A 74 11.86 23.47 1.39
C PRO A 74 10.81 23.00 0.37
N GLY A 75 10.20 23.94 -0.34
CA GLY A 75 9.13 23.68 -1.29
C GLY A 75 9.52 22.73 -2.41
N GLN A 76 10.73 22.88 -2.96
CA GLN A 76 11.23 21.97 -3.99
C GLN A 76 11.26 20.50 -3.52
N LEU A 77 11.65 20.28 -2.26
CA LEU A 77 11.66 18.94 -1.67
C LEU A 77 10.25 18.42 -1.43
N HIS A 78 9.30 19.27 -1.00
CA HIS A 78 7.90 18.87 -0.90
C HIS A 78 7.33 18.38 -2.22
N PHE A 79 7.63 19.07 -3.32
CA PHE A 79 7.16 18.64 -4.63
C PHE A 79 7.78 17.31 -5.07
N ILE A 80 9.08 17.12 -4.84
CA ILE A 80 9.76 15.85 -5.11
C ILE A 80 9.15 14.73 -4.25
N PHE A 81 8.96 14.95 -2.95
CA PHE A 81 8.33 13.98 -2.05
C PHE A 81 6.93 13.64 -2.50
N TYR A 82 6.15 14.62 -2.94
CA TYR A 82 4.80 14.41 -3.46
C TYR A 82 4.78 13.55 -4.74
N LEU A 83 5.72 13.78 -5.66
CA LEU A 83 5.88 12.97 -6.88
C LEU A 83 6.24 11.51 -6.54
N VAL A 84 7.28 11.33 -5.74
CA VAL A 84 7.77 10.00 -5.34
C VAL A 84 6.69 9.25 -4.57
N HIS A 85 6.01 9.94 -3.64
CA HIS A 85 4.88 9.40 -2.88
C HIS A 85 3.78 8.89 -3.81
N SER A 86 3.36 9.70 -4.78
CA SER A 86 2.28 9.34 -5.71
C SER A 86 2.60 8.06 -6.51
N VAL A 87 3.85 7.92 -6.96
CA VAL A 87 4.32 6.74 -7.70
C VAL A 87 4.36 5.51 -6.78
N LEU A 88 4.94 5.64 -5.58
CA LEU A 88 5.03 4.53 -4.63
C LEU A 88 3.65 4.09 -4.11
N ALA A 89 2.74 5.03 -3.84
CA ALA A 89 1.37 4.74 -3.41
C ALA A 89 0.60 3.96 -4.50
N MET A 90 0.77 4.32 -5.77
CA MET A 90 0.20 3.55 -6.88
C MET A 90 0.80 2.14 -6.95
N ALA A 91 2.12 2.02 -6.82
CA ALA A 91 2.80 0.73 -6.79
C ALA A 91 2.28 -0.16 -5.65
N VAL A 92 2.05 0.41 -4.46
CA VAL A 92 1.44 -0.30 -3.32
C VAL A 92 0.06 -0.85 -3.69
N ILE A 93 -0.82 -0.07 -4.33
CA ILE A 93 -2.13 -0.59 -4.73
C ILE A 93 -2.03 -1.75 -5.73
N LEU A 94 -1.14 -1.65 -6.72
CA LEU A 94 -0.89 -2.76 -7.65
C LEU A 94 -0.42 -4.02 -6.92
N LEU A 95 0.50 -3.86 -5.97
CA LEU A 95 1.02 -4.96 -5.15
C LEU A 95 -0.06 -5.55 -4.24
N VAL A 96 -0.94 -4.74 -3.64
CA VAL A 96 -2.08 -5.20 -2.85
C VAL A 96 -2.94 -6.16 -3.67
N TYR A 97 -3.32 -5.79 -4.89
CA TYR A 97 -4.12 -6.66 -5.74
C TYR A 97 -3.37 -7.93 -6.14
N GLN A 98 -2.07 -7.87 -6.43
CA GLN A 98 -1.28 -9.08 -6.67
C GLN A 98 -1.18 -9.99 -5.44
N MET A 99 -1.11 -9.40 -4.24
CA MET A 99 -1.04 -10.13 -2.98
C MET A 99 -2.37 -10.79 -2.60
N THR A 100 -3.52 -10.35 -3.13
CA THR A 100 -4.78 -11.11 -2.98
C THR A 100 -4.67 -12.52 -3.56
N ARG A 101 -3.84 -12.70 -4.59
CA ARG A 101 -3.51 -14.00 -5.21
C ARG A 101 -2.30 -14.68 -4.56
N ARG A 102 -1.91 -14.24 -3.37
CA ARG A 102 -0.80 -14.79 -2.57
C ARG A 102 0.53 -14.81 -3.31
N ASN A 103 0.81 -13.80 -4.13
CA ASN A 103 2.11 -13.66 -4.79
C ASN A 103 3.21 -13.28 -3.77
N ASP A 104 4.15 -14.20 -3.53
CA ASP A 104 5.24 -14.04 -2.55
C ASP A 104 6.23 -12.92 -2.94
N LYS A 105 6.50 -12.76 -4.25
CA LYS A 105 7.35 -11.68 -4.78
C LYS A 105 6.73 -10.33 -4.47
N SER A 106 5.42 -10.18 -4.70
CA SER A 106 4.69 -8.94 -4.37
C SER A 106 4.71 -8.64 -2.87
N ARG A 107 4.60 -9.66 -2.01
CA ARG A 107 4.74 -9.49 -0.54
C ARG A 107 6.12 -8.95 -0.17
N LYS A 108 7.19 -9.57 -0.69
CA LYS A 108 8.57 -9.14 -0.41
C LYS A 108 8.79 -7.69 -0.86
N LEU A 109 8.35 -7.36 -2.08
CA LEU A 109 8.47 -6.02 -2.62
C LEU A 109 7.67 -4.98 -1.82
N MET A 110 6.45 -5.32 -1.39
CA MET A 110 5.63 -4.50 -0.50
C MET A 110 6.38 -4.16 0.80
N VAL A 111 6.95 -5.17 1.45
CA VAL A 111 7.72 -4.99 2.70
C VAL A 111 8.95 -4.11 2.50
N THR A 112 9.56 -4.14 1.31
CA THR A 112 10.70 -3.28 0.97
C THR A 112 10.27 -1.84 0.70
N ILE A 113 9.13 -1.61 0.04
CA ILE A 113 8.68 -0.27 -0.37
C ILE A 113 8.04 0.50 0.80
N LEU A 114 7.30 -0.20 1.66
CA LEU A 114 6.51 0.43 2.74
C LEU A 114 7.29 1.39 3.65
N PRO A 115 8.53 1.10 4.09
CA PRO A 115 9.31 2.04 4.91
C PRO A 115 9.56 3.39 4.22
N PHE A 116 9.87 3.37 2.92
CA PHE A 116 10.10 4.60 2.16
C PHE A 116 8.81 5.40 2.01
N LEU A 117 7.70 4.71 1.72
CA LEU A 117 6.40 5.35 1.62
C LEU A 117 5.97 5.98 2.96
N ALA A 118 6.21 5.30 4.08
CA ALA A 118 5.90 5.82 5.41
C ALA A 118 6.67 7.11 5.74
N ILE A 119 7.94 7.21 5.37
CA ILE A 119 8.73 8.44 5.55
C ILE A 119 8.08 9.59 4.76
N LEU A 120 7.70 9.35 3.50
CA LEU A 120 7.04 10.36 2.66
C LEU A 120 5.66 10.75 3.20
N GLU A 121 4.92 9.79 3.74
CA GLU A 121 3.62 10.02 4.37
C GLU A 121 3.75 10.89 5.63
N ILE A 122 4.82 10.71 6.43
CA ILE A 122 5.10 11.57 7.60
C ILE A 122 5.31 13.03 7.18
N PHE A 123 6.05 13.28 6.10
CA PHE A 123 6.21 14.63 5.56
C PHE A 123 4.90 15.20 5.00
N SER A 124 4.08 14.36 4.37
CA SER A 124 2.75 14.74 3.89
C SER A 124 1.80 15.10 5.03
N PHE A 125 1.82 14.30 6.11
CA PHE A 125 1.10 14.55 7.35
C PHE A 125 1.55 15.86 8.01
N TYR A 126 2.86 16.08 8.13
CA TYR A 126 3.43 17.31 8.67
C TYR A 126 2.95 18.53 7.88
N ARG A 127 3.06 18.49 6.55
CA ARG A 127 2.56 19.57 5.68
C ARG A 127 1.06 19.80 5.87
N GLY A 128 0.26 18.74 5.90
CA GLY A 128 -1.18 18.81 6.10
C GLY A 128 -1.55 19.43 7.44
N TRP A 129 -0.79 19.16 8.50
CA TRP A 129 -0.98 19.76 9.82
C TRP A 129 -0.68 21.26 9.80
N ILE A 130 0.43 21.68 9.18
CA ILE A 130 0.80 23.11 9.12
C ILE A 130 -0.21 23.91 8.28
N PHE A 131 -0.70 23.37 7.17
CA PHE A 131 -1.65 24.08 6.30
C PHE A 131 -3.07 24.19 6.87
N ASN A 132 -3.51 23.21 7.65
CA ASN A 132 -4.89 23.15 8.17
C ASN A 132 -4.96 23.42 9.69
N GLY A 133 -3.84 23.67 10.35
CA GLY A 133 -3.79 23.86 11.80
C GLY A 133 -4.28 25.25 12.19
N ASP A 134 -5.28 25.32 13.08
CA ASP A 134 -5.93 26.54 13.54
C ASP A 134 -5.09 27.35 14.57
N GLY A 135 -3.79 27.51 14.34
CA GLY A 135 -2.96 28.43 15.12
C GLY A 135 -2.51 27.94 16.49
N PHE A 136 -2.64 26.65 16.82
CA PHE A 136 -1.90 26.08 17.94
C PHE A 136 -0.40 26.13 17.63
N GLU A 137 0.38 26.87 18.42
CA GLU A 137 1.85 26.92 18.37
C GLU A 137 2.48 25.58 18.79
N THR A 138 2.19 24.54 18.01
CA THR A 138 2.72 23.21 18.22
C THR A 138 4.09 23.14 17.57
N SER A 139 5.10 22.71 18.31
CA SER A 139 6.46 22.61 17.77
C SER A 139 6.50 21.63 16.60
N ALA A 140 7.27 21.96 15.55
CA ALA A 140 7.43 21.11 14.37
C ALA A 140 7.93 19.69 14.74
N ILE A 141 8.80 19.60 15.75
CA ILE A 141 9.35 18.34 16.28
C ILE A 141 8.24 17.46 16.85
N LEU A 142 7.27 18.05 17.57
CA LEU A 142 6.16 17.28 18.15
C LEU A 142 5.24 16.73 17.06
N ILE A 143 4.90 17.53 16.05
CA ILE A 143 4.07 17.09 14.92
C ILE A 143 4.74 15.93 14.19
N LEU A 144 6.04 16.05 13.88
CA LEU A 144 6.81 14.98 13.26
C LEU A 144 6.83 13.72 14.12
N SER A 145 7.06 13.85 15.43
CA SER A 145 7.07 12.72 16.37
C SER A 145 5.73 11.97 16.38
N ILE A 146 4.60 12.70 16.38
CA ILE A 146 3.26 12.11 16.25
C ILE A 146 3.14 11.35 14.92
N GLY A 147 3.60 11.95 13.83
CA GLY A 147 3.64 11.31 12.51
C GLY A 147 4.43 10.00 12.53
N PHE A 148 5.64 10.00 13.10
CA PHE A 148 6.47 8.80 13.24
C PHE A 148 5.80 7.71 14.07
N ILE A 149 5.15 8.06 15.18
CA ILE A 149 4.45 7.08 16.02
C ILE A 149 3.26 6.48 15.28
N LEU A 150 2.39 7.31 14.70
CA LEU A 150 1.15 6.84 14.06
C LEU A 150 1.44 6.09 12.76
N ILE A 151 2.13 6.74 11.82
CA ILE A 151 2.38 6.21 10.48
C ILE A 151 3.48 5.15 10.53
N GLY A 152 4.57 5.42 11.25
CA GLY A 152 5.67 4.47 11.42
C GLY A 152 5.24 3.25 12.22
N GLY A 153 4.44 3.42 13.28
CA GLY A 153 3.87 2.32 14.05
C GLY A 153 2.94 1.43 13.21
N LEU A 154 1.99 2.03 12.48
CA LEU A 154 1.10 1.31 11.58
C LEU A 154 1.88 0.53 10.51
N THR A 155 2.84 1.18 9.86
CA THR A 155 3.67 0.58 8.81
C THR A 155 4.51 -0.57 9.36
N SER A 156 5.14 -0.38 10.53
CA SER A 156 5.92 -1.41 11.20
C SER A 156 5.06 -2.62 11.58
N GLY A 157 3.83 -2.38 12.04
CA GLY A 157 2.85 -3.44 12.31
C GLY A 157 2.53 -4.26 11.07
N ILE A 158 2.24 -3.62 9.93
CA ILE A 158 1.98 -4.30 8.65
C ILE A 158 3.21 -5.12 8.22
N ILE A 159 4.40 -4.54 8.29
CA ILE A 159 5.66 -5.23 7.95
C ILE A 159 5.89 -6.45 8.85
N ALA A 160 5.68 -6.30 10.17
CA ALA A 160 5.85 -7.39 11.12
C ALA A 160 4.89 -8.56 10.82
N VAL A 161 3.63 -8.26 10.48
CA VAL A 161 2.66 -9.27 10.03
C VAL A 161 3.18 -10.00 8.79
N TYR A 162 3.63 -9.29 7.76
CA TYR A 162 4.09 -9.91 6.52
C TYR A 162 5.44 -10.62 6.60
N LYS A 163 6.30 -10.26 7.56
CA LYS A 163 7.55 -10.99 7.86
C LYS A 163 7.36 -12.19 8.79
N SER A 164 6.21 -12.31 9.45
CA SER A 164 5.95 -13.40 10.38
C SER A 164 5.99 -14.79 9.70
N ARG A 165 6.34 -15.82 10.47
CA ARG A 165 6.41 -17.21 9.96
C ARG A 165 5.08 -17.70 9.38
N PHE A 166 3.97 -17.43 10.08
CA PHE A 166 2.65 -17.90 9.65
C PHE A 166 2.21 -17.24 8.34
N MET A 167 2.48 -15.95 8.16
CA MET A 167 2.16 -15.25 6.91
C MET A 167 3.11 -15.69 5.79
N THR A 168 4.37 -15.95 6.10
CA THR A 168 5.31 -16.49 5.11
C THR A 168 4.85 -17.83 4.56
N SER A 169 4.44 -18.75 5.43
CA SER A 169 3.88 -20.04 5.02
C SER A 169 2.60 -19.90 4.21
N PHE A 170 1.73 -18.93 4.55
CA PHE A 170 0.48 -18.67 3.82
C PHE A 170 0.72 -18.33 2.33
N PHE A 171 1.76 -17.56 2.01
CA PHE A 171 2.10 -17.19 0.63
C PHE A 171 2.79 -18.33 -0.14
N LYS A 172 3.60 -19.17 0.53
CA LYS A 172 4.32 -20.29 -0.10
C LYS A 172 3.42 -21.41 -0.64
N ILE A 173 2.18 -21.53 -0.13
CA ILE A 173 1.22 -22.55 -0.59
C ILE A 173 0.94 -22.43 -2.09
N ASN A 174 0.90 -21.21 -2.63
CA ASN A 174 0.58 -21.00 -4.04
C ASN A 174 1.78 -21.30 -4.95
N GLU A 175 2.98 -21.00 -4.48
CA GLU A 175 4.24 -21.32 -5.17
C GLU A 175 4.42 -22.83 -5.34
N GLN A 176 4.14 -23.60 -4.29
CA GLN A 176 4.16 -25.07 -4.36
C GLN A 176 3.15 -25.62 -5.38
N ARG A 177 1.94 -25.05 -5.45
CA ARG A 177 0.92 -25.46 -6.45
C ARG A 177 1.35 -25.15 -7.88
N GLN A 178 1.93 -23.98 -8.12
CA GLN A 178 2.41 -23.58 -9.46
C GLN A 178 3.57 -24.49 -9.93
N ASN A 179 4.51 -24.80 -9.04
CA ASN A 179 5.62 -25.71 -9.35
C ASN A 179 5.12 -27.14 -9.60
N PHE A 180 4.14 -27.61 -8.83
CA PHE A 180 3.53 -28.92 -9.08
C PHE A 180 2.84 -28.98 -10.45
N ASN A 181 1.98 -28.01 -10.77
CA ASN A 181 1.25 -28.01 -12.04
C ASN A 181 2.16 -27.88 -13.27
N SER A 182 3.30 -27.18 -13.15
CA SER A 182 4.28 -27.07 -14.25
C SER A 182 5.12 -28.33 -14.44
N SER A 183 5.17 -29.22 -13.43
CA SER A 183 5.87 -30.51 -13.51
C SER A 183 5.02 -31.66 -14.07
N LEU A 184 3.70 -31.47 -14.22
CA LEU A 184 2.84 -32.50 -14.80
C LEU A 184 3.15 -32.65 -16.30
N PRO A 185 3.32 -33.89 -16.81
CA PRO A 185 3.52 -34.12 -18.24
C PRO A 185 2.40 -33.45 -19.02
N GLN A 186 2.74 -32.59 -19.99
CA GLN A 186 1.74 -32.07 -20.90
C GLN A 186 1.22 -33.25 -21.70
N VAL A 187 -0.01 -33.68 -21.40
CA VAL A 187 -0.72 -34.67 -22.20
C VAL A 187 -0.79 -34.06 -23.59
N GLN A 188 0.05 -34.54 -24.50
CA GLN A 188 0.01 -34.15 -25.91
C GLN A 188 -1.40 -34.46 -26.39
N GLN A 189 -2.21 -33.41 -26.56
CA GLN A 189 -3.51 -33.54 -27.20
C GLN A 189 -3.21 -34.04 -28.62
N LYS A 190 -3.58 -35.30 -28.88
CA LYS A 190 -3.55 -35.84 -30.23
C LYS A 190 -4.46 -34.94 -31.09
N PRO A 191 -3.96 -34.41 -32.22
CA PRO A 191 -4.83 -33.75 -33.18
C PRO A 191 -5.80 -34.80 -33.75
N ASP A 192 -7.09 -34.50 -33.68
CA ASP A 192 -8.15 -35.22 -34.39
C ASP A 192 -8.11 -34.92 -35.89
#